data_AF-A0A665ULD1-F1
#
_entry.id   AF-A0A665ULD1-F1
#
_cell.length_a   1.000
_cell.length_b   1.000
_cell.length_c   1.000
_cell.angle_alpha   90.00
_cell.angle_beta   90.00
_cell.angle_gamma   90.00
#
_symmetry.space_group_name_H-M   'P 1'
#
loop_
_entity.id
_entity.type
_entity.pdbx_description
1 polymer ?
#
loop_
_entity_poly.entity_id
_entity_poly.type
_entity_poly.pdbx_seq_one_letter_code
_entity_poly.pdbx_strand_id
1 'polypeptide(L)'
;NAKDEMKGEKKESNEKKETWKDFIYNPTTGEFLGRTASSWGLILLFYFVFYGFLAGMFSLTMFVMLKTLDENVPRYQDRVANPGLVIRPHAAEILFNSSDPSNYNQYVQELHNLLHQYNDSIQERNDLCLVGEYTEQNNEHIKKVCQFKRSMLRQCSGLPDTSFGYAEGKPCIIIKMNRNSSLCRLDKMFFPYYGKKAHPDYVQPLVAVKLLLTRDDYNIEQTVECKVEGSDVRNNDDRDKFQGRVTFRVKVSE
;
A
#
# COMPACT_ATOMS: atom_id res chain seq x y z
N ASN A 1 33.20 0.82 -63.34
CA ASN A 1 32.39 1.71 -62.50
C ASN A 1 32.00 1.10 -61.15
N ALA A 2 31.31 -0.05 -61.06
CA ALA A 2 30.94 -0.62 -59.74
C ALA A 2 32.13 -1.02 -58.82
N LYS A 3 33.27 -1.45 -59.39
CA LYS A 3 34.47 -1.81 -58.60
C LYS A 3 35.22 -0.60 -58.01
N ASP A 4 35.12 0.56 -58.65
CA ASP A 4 35.80 1.78 -58.20
C ASP A 4 34.94 2.54 -57.18
N GLU A 5 33.61 2.56 -57.37
CA GLU A 5 32.65 3.09 -56.37
C GLU A 5 32.71 2.31 -55.05
N MET A 6 32.72 0.97 -55.10
CA MET A 6 32.84 0.12 -53.90
C MET A 6 34.20 0.26 -53.18
N LYS A 7 35.25 0.72 -53.89
CA LYS A 7 36.59 0.99 -53.33
C LYS A 7 36.67 2.39 -52.71
N GLY A 8 35.92 3.35 -53.24
CA GLY A 8 35.72 4.68 -52.67
C GLY A 8 34.93 4.64 -51.36
N GLU A 9 33.76 3.99 -51.34
CA GLU A 9 32.93 3.87 -50.12
C GLU A 9 33.64 3.12 -48.98
N LYS A 10 34.44 2.09 -49.31
CA LYS A 10 35.27 1.38 -48.31
C LYS A 10 36.41 2.23 -47.75
N LYS A 11 36.97 3.15 -48.53
CA LYS A 11 38.00 4.08 -48.05
C LYS A 11 37.41 5.14 -47.15
N GLU A 12 36.32 5.78 -47.57
CA GLU A 12 35.67 6.84 -46.79
C GLU A 12 35.07 6.33 -45.46
N SER A 13 34.50 5.11 -45.46
CA SER A 13 33.99 4.49 -44.22
C SER A 13 35.10 4.02 -43.27
N ASN A 14 36.25 3.60 -43.78
CA ASN A 14 37.41 3.31 -42.94
C ASN A 14 38.04 4.59 -42.38
N GLU A 15 38.17 5.65 -43.19
CA GLU A 15 38.71 6.94 -42.75
C GLU A 15 37.84 7.55 -41.64
N LYS A 16 36.50 7.56 -41.79
CA LYS A 16 35.57 8.02 -40.73
C LYS A 16 35.65 7.17 -39.46
N LYS A 17 35.88 5.85 -39.57
CA LYS A 17 36.06 4.95 -38.42
C LYS A 17 37.38 5.19 -37.70
N GLU A 18 38.44 5.50 -38.46
CA GLU A 18 39.75 5.86 -37.91
C GLU A 18 39.63 7.21 -37.18
N THR A 19 38.98 8.22 -37.77
CA THR A 19 38.72 9.52 -37.12
C THR A 19 37.90 9.39 -35.83
N TRP A 20 36.89 8.51 -35.81
CA TRP A 20 36.06 8.30 -34.62
C TRP A 20 36.79 7.53 -33.52
N LYS A 21 37.68 6.60 -33.89
CA LYS A 21 38.54 5.87 -32.94
C LYS A 21 39.63 6.78 -32.36
N ASP A 22 40.25 7.62 -33.20
CA ASP A 22 41.26 8.59 -32.78
C ASP A 22 40.68 9.67 -31.87
N PHE A 23 39.39 10.01 -32.03
CA PHE A 23 38.66 10.89 -31.12
C PHE A 23 38.45 10.27 -29.73
N ILE A 24 38.24 8.96 -29.65
CA ILE A 24 38.03 8.23 -28.38
C ILE A 24 39.37 7.99 -27.69
N TYR A 25 40.38 7.54 -28.42
CA TYR A 25 41.70 7.24 -27.89
C TYR A 25 42.78 7.51 -28.94
N ASN A 26 43.71 8.42 -28.62
CA ASN A 26 44.86 8.69 -29.48
C ASN A 26 46.06 7.83 -29.02
N PRO A 27 46.44 6.77 -29.77
CA PRO A 27 47.52 5.87 -29.38
C PRO A 27 48.92 6.50 -29.44
N THR A 28 49.08 7.66 -30.10
CA THR A 28 50.37 8.35 -30.23
C THR A 28 50.68 9.28 -29.05
N THR A 29 49.65 9.91 -28.46
CA THR A 29 49.78 10.82 -27.30
C THR A 29 49.30 10.20 -25.99
N GLY A 30 48.58 9.07 -26.04
CA GLY A 30 48.00 8.41 -24.86
C GLY A 30 46.81 9.16 -24.26
N GLU A 31 46.14 10.01 -25.07
CA GLU A 31 45.00 10.82 -24.64
C GLU A 31 43.68 10.07 -24.87
N PHE A 32 42.79 10.12 -23.89
CA PHE A 32 41.45 9.55 -23.97
C PHE A 32 40.43 10.70 -23.99
N LEU A 33 39.55 10.74 -25.01
CA LEU A 33 38.58 11.82 -25.24
C LEU A 33 39.21 13.24 -25.15
N GLY A 34 40.41 13.40 -25.72
CA GLY A 34 41.14 14.67 -25.77
C GLY A 34 41.77 15.13 -24.46
N ARG A 35 41.96 14.25 -23.46
CA ARG A 35 42.70 14.56 -22.22
C ARG A 35 43.70 13.46 -21.88
N THR A 36 44.83 13.85 -21.29
CA THR A 36 45.86 12.93 -20.80
C THR A 36 45.35 12.15 -19.57
N ALA A 37 45.83 10.92 -19.35
CA ALA A 37 45.46 10.09 -18.21
C ALA A 37 45.65 10.77 -16.83
N SER A 38 46.67 11.64 -16.71
CA SER A 38 46.91 12.45 -15.50
C SER A 38 45.79 13.47 -15.24
N SER A 39 45.28 14.12 -16.29
CA SER A 39 44.15 15.05 -16.20
C SER A 39 42.86 14.33 -15.81
N TRP A 40 42.61 13.16 -16.41
CA TRP A 40 41.48 12.30 -16.03
C TRP A 40 41.54 11.86 -14.56
N GLY A 41 42.71 11.45 -14.06
CA GLY A 41 42.91 11.12 -12.66
C GLY A 41 42.59 12.29 -11.73
N LEU A 42 43.06 13.50 -12.06
CA LEU A 42 42.76 14.72 -11.31
C LEU A 42 41.27 15.09 -11.31
N ILE A 43 40.59 14.96 -12.45
CA ILE A 43 39.15 15.24 -12.57
C ILE A 43 38.34 14.23 -11.77
N LEU A 44 38.67 12.94 -11.87
CA LEU A 44 38.00 11.88 -11.12
C LEU A 44 38.22 12.05 -9.61
N LEU A 45 39.44 12.39 -9.20
CA LEU A 45 39.75 12.68 -7.80
C LEU A 45 38.96 13.90 -7.29
N PHE A 46 38.89 14.97 -8.09
CA PHE A 46 38.11 16.16 -7.77
C PHE A 46 36.62 15.80 -7.56
N TYR A 47 36.00 15.10 -8.52
CA TYR A 47 34.59 14.72 -8.40
C TYR A 47 34.36 13.72 -7.25
N PHE A 48 35.30 12.81 -7.00
CA PHE A 48 35.21 11.88 -5.87
C PHE A 48 35.16 12.63 -4.53
N VAL A 49 36.09 13.57 -4.32
CA VAL A 49 36.13 14.38 -3.08
C VAL A 49 34.93 15.31 -2.99
N PHE A 50 34.57 15.98 -4.10
CA PHE A 50 33.45 16.90 -4.16
C PHE A 50 32.12 16.21 -3.87
N TYR A 51 31.80 15.12 -4.55
CA TYR A 51 30.57 14.36 -4.30
C TYR A 51 30.60 13.65 -2.95
N GLY A 52 31.78 13.25 -2.45
CA GLY A 52 31.92 12.73 -1.09
C GLY A 52 31.51 13.77 -0.04
N PHE A 53 31.99 15.01 -0.17
CA PHE A 53 31.58 16.11 0.72
C PHE A 53 30.08 16.44 0.59
N LEU A 54 29.57 16.51 -0.65
CA LEU A 54 28.15 16.78 -0.90
C LEU A 54 27.24 15.69 -0.31
N ALA A 55 27.61 14.41 -0.48
CA ALA A 55 26.90 13.28 0.12
C ALA A 55 26.99 13.30 1.65
N GLY A 56 28.13 13.71 2.22
CA GLY A 56 28.30 13.90 3.66
C GLY A 56 27.38 14.98 4.22
N MET A 57 27.34 16.15 3.58
CA MET A 57 26.44 17.25 3.95
C MET A 57 24.97 16.83 3.86
N PHE A 58 24.57 16.15 2.78
CA PHE A 58 23.22 15.62 2.63
C PHE A 58 22.87 14.57 3.71
N SER A 59 23.81 13.67 4.00
CA SER A 59 23.60 12.63 5.03
C SER A 59 23.46 13.26 6.43
N LEU A 60 24.24 14.30 6.74
CA LEU A 60 24.15 15.03 8.00
C LEU A 60 22.80 15.75 8.16
N THR A 61 22.34 16.48 7.12
CA THR A 61 21.05 17.16 7.18
C THR A 61 19.89 16.17 7.29
N MET A 62 19.97 15.04 6.57
CA MET A 62 19.01 13.93 6.70
C MET A 62 19.03 13.33 8.12
N PHE A 63 20.20 13.10 8.70
CA PHE A 63 20.34 12.56 10.06
C PHE A 63 19.72 13.48 11.13
N VAL A 64 20.00 14.78 11.06
CA VAL A 64 19.42 15.77 11.99
C VAL A 64 17.90 15.78 11.86
N MET A 65 17.36 15.78 10.64
CA MET A 65 15.91 15.70 10.42
C MET A 65 15.33 14.43 11.07
N LEU A 66 15.93 13.25 10.86
CA LEU A 66 15.45 12.00 11.45
C LEU A 66 15.48 12.01 12.99
N LYS A 67 16.43 12.71 13.62
CA LYS A 67 16.48 12.89 15.08
C LYS A 67 15.38 13.78 15.64
N THR A 68 14.77 14.64 14.82
CA THR A 68 13.64 15.51 15.23
C THR A 68 12.28 14.87 15.06
N LEU A 69 12.21 13.65 14.50
CA LEU A 69 10.96 12.94 14.27
C LEU A 69 10.67 11.99 15.42
N ASP A 70 9.40 11.95 15.84
CA ASP A 70 8.90 10.92 16.74
C ASP A 70 8.75 9.59 15.98
N GLU A 71 9.13 8.50 16.63
CA GLU A 71 9.19 7.17 16.03
C GLU A 71 7.81 6.48 15.96
N ASN A 72 6.86 6.93 16.77
CA ASN A 72 5.54 6.33 16.97
C ASN A 72 4.42 7.10 16.25
N VAL A 73 4.48 8.43 16.24
CA VAL A 73 3.42 9.28 15.67
C VAL A 73 3.99 10.25 14.63
N PRO A 74 3.40 10.33 13.42
CA PRO A 74 3.85 11.28 12.41
C PRO A 74 3.58 12.72 12.85
N ARG A 75 4.53 13.63 12.57
CA ARG A 75 4.45 15.04 12.97
C ARG A 75 3.30 15.82 12.34
N TYR A 76 2.93 15.49 11.09
CA TYR A 76 1.84 16.15 10.36
C TYR A 76 0.83 15.10 9.88
N GLN A 77 -0.44 15.31 10.19
CA GLN A 77 -1.54 14.39 9.86
C GLN A 77 -2.63 15.03 8.97
N ASP A 78 -2.44 16.28 8.55
CA ASP A 78 -3.47 17.08 7.86
C ASP A 78 -3.92 16.44 6.53
N ARG A 79 -3.02 15.72 5.85
CA ARG A 79 -3.33 15.02 4.59
C ARG A 79 -4.11 13.72 4.78
N VAL A 80 -4.27 13.26 6.02
CA VAL A 80 -4.96 12.01 6.38
C VAL A 80 -6.01 12.23 7.46
N ALA A 81 -6.47 13.48 7.66
CA ALA A 81 -7.43 13.84 8.70
C ALA A 81 -8.75 13.06 8.58
N ASN A 82 -9.19 12.81 7.34
CA ASN A 82 -10.36 11.99 7.09
C ASN A 82 -9.96 10.51 6.88
N PRO A 83 -10.70 9.58 7.49
CA PRO A 83 -10.45 8.16 7.30
C PRO A 83 -10.76 7.71 5.88
N GLY A 84 -9.82 6.98 5.29
CA GLY A 84 -10.08 6.17 4.11
C GLY A 84 -10.85 4.89 4.47
N LEU A 85 -11.76 4.49 3.60
CA LEU A 85 -12.44 3.19 3.65
C LEU A 85 -11.92 2.27 2.56
N VAL A 86 -11.70 1.02 2.92
CA VAL A 86 -11.22 -0.02 2.01
C VAL A 86 -12.06 -1.27 2.22
N ILE A 87 -12.46 -1.92 1.14
CA ILE A 87 -13.16 -3.20 1.18
C ILE A 87 -12.22 -4.40 1.03
N ARG A 88 -12.68 -5.53 1.55
CA ARG A 88 -12.07 -6.86 1.42
C ARG A 88 -13.16 -7.86 1.02
N PRO A 89 -12.95 -8.69 -0.03
CA PRO A 89 -11.75 -8.78 -0.89
C PRO A 89 -11.44 -7.49 -1.66
N HIS A 90 -10.18 -7.31 -2.07
CA HIS A 90 -9.75 -6.05 -2.71
C HIS A 90 -10.11 -6.02 -4.19
N ALA A 91 -11.37 -5.69 -4.49
CA ALA A 91 -11.84 -5.53 -5.86
C ALA A 91 -12.93 -4.44 -5.95
N ALA A 92 -12.84 -3.57 -6.96
CA ALA A 92 -13.89 -2.58 -7.23
C ALA A 92 -15.14 -3.22 -7.86
N GLU A 93 -14.96 -4.36 -8.52
CA GLU A 93 -16.01 -5.19 -9.10
C GLU A 93 -15.82 -6.63 -8.62
N ILE A 94 -16.81 -7.18 -7.93
CA ILE A 94 -16.82 -8.54 -7.41
C ILE A 94 -17.79 -9.33 -8.28
N LEU A 95 -17.24 -10.02 -9.27
CA LEU A 95 -17.99 -10.89 -10.15
C LEU A 95 -17.69 -12.34 -9.77
N PHE A 96 -18.73 -13.12 -9.51
CA PHE A 96 -18.54 -14.55 -9.33
C PHE A 96 -19.76 -15.39 -9.68
N ASN A 97 -19.48 -16.66 -9.99
CA ASN A 97 -20.51 -17.68 -10.11
C ASN A 97 -20.63 -18.43 -8.77
N SER A 98 -21.83 -18.45 -8.19
CA SER A 98 -22.12 -19.17 -6.95
C SER A 98 -21.98 -20.70 -7.09
N SER A 99 -22.22 -21.25 -8.28
CA SER A 99 -22.12 -22.68 -8.59
C SER A 99 -20.68 -23.18 -8.82
N ASP A 100 -19.73 -22.27 -9.11
CA ASP A 100 -18.33 -22.62 -9.39
C ASP A 100 -17.39 -22.14 -8.27
N PRO A 101 -16.98 -23.03 -7.35
CA PRO A 101 -16.07 -22.69 -6.25
C PRO A 101 -14.73 -22.13 -6.69
N SER A 102 -14.23 -22.50 -7.87
CA SER A 102 -12.93 -22.06 -8.35
C SER A 102 -12.89 -20.55 -8.60
N ASN A 103 -14.04 -19.96 -8.96
CA ASN A 103 -14.17 -18.57 -9.33
C ASN A 103 -14.08 -17.61 -8.13
N TYR A 104 -14.71 -17.96 -7.00
CA TYR A 104 -14.69 -17.12 -5.79
C TYR A 104 -13.65 -17.54 -4.75
N ASN A 105 -12.91 -18.63 -4.96
CA ASN A 105 -11.92 -19.12 -3.98
C ASN A 105 -10.86 -18.06 -3.66
N GLN A 106 -10.44 -17.24 -4.64
CA GLN A 106 -9.50 -16.13 -4.40
C GLN A 106 -10.07 -15.14 -3.37
N TYR A 107 -11.34 -14.76 -3.50
CA TYR A 107 -12.00 -13.84 -2.56
C TYR A 107 -12.07 -14.44 -1.15
N VAL A 108 -12.45 -15.71 -1.05
CA VAL A 108 -12.52 -16.44 0.22
C VAL A 108 -11.15 -16.56 0.88
N GLN A 109 -10.09 -16.84 0.12
CA GLN A 109 -8.72 -16.90 0.62
C GLN A 109 -8.24 -15.54 1.14
N GLU A 110 -8.53 -14.44 0.43
CA GLU A 110 -8.23 -13.09 0.92
C GLU A 110 -8.92 -12.79 2.25
N LEU A 111 -10.17 -13.20 2.43
CA LEU A 111 -10.92 -13.03 3.67
C LEU A 111 -10.33 -13.86 4.81
N HIS A 112 -9.97 -15.14 4.58
CA HIS A 112 -9.30 -15.95 5.60
C HIS A 112 -7.94 -15.37 5.99
N ASN A 113 -7.13 -14.93 5.02
CA ASN A 113 -5.83 -14.32 5.26
C ASN A 113 -5.95 -13.02 6.07
N LEU A 114 -6.96 -12.19 5.78
CA LEU A 114 -7.26 -10.99 6.55
C LEU A 114 -7.66 -11.34 7.99
N LEU A 115 -8.56 -12.33 8.16
CA LEU A 115 -9.15 -12.68 9.44
C LEU A 115 -8.24 -13.53 10.34
N HIS A 116 -7.13 -14.06 9.81
CA HIS A 116 -6.18 -14.87 10.57
C HIS A 116 -5.71 -14.15 11.84
N GLN A 117 -5.33 -12.87 11.75
CA GLN A 117 -4.88 -12.07 12.90
C GLN A 117 -5.99 -11.77 13.94
N TYR A 118 -7.26 -11.98 13.57
CA TYR A 118 -8.43 -11.73 14.42
C TYR A 118 -8.96 -13.01 15.09
N ASN A 119 -8.36 -14.17 14.81
CA ASN A 119 -8.77 -15.43 15.44
C ASN A 119 -8.82 -15.26 16.96
N ASP A 120 -9.90 -15.74 17.58
CA ASP A 120 -10.22 -15.50 18.98
C ASP A 120 -9.07 -15.92 19.91
N SER A 121 -8.41 -17.05 19.61
CA SER A 121 -7.24 -17.54 20.36
C SER A 121 -6.03 -16.59 20.32
N ILE A 122 -5.83 -15.86 19.20
CA ILE A 122 -4.76 -14.86 19.07
C ILE A 122 -5.15 -13.57 19.80
N GLN A 123 -6.44 -13.23 19.80
CA GLN A 123 -6.96 -12.02 20.42
C GLN A 123 -7.12 -12.16 21.94
N GLU A 124 -7.22 -13.36 22.49
CA GLU A 124 -7.31 -13.60 23.94
C GLU A 124 -6.08 -13.15 24.73
N ARG A 125 -4.92 -12.97 24.07
CA ARG A 125 -3.71 -12.39 24.70
C ARG A 125 -3.80 -10.87 24.89
N ASN A 126 -4.73 -10.21 24.20
CA ASN A 126 -4.95 -8.76 24.26
C ASN A 126 -5.90 -8.41 25.42
N ASP A 127 -6.04 -7.13 25.75
CA ASP A 127 -6.79 -6.67 26.93
C ASP A 127 -8.29 -6.50 26.67
N LEU A 128 -9.10 -6.77 27.69
CA LEU A 128 -10.53 -6.44 27.71
C LEU A 128 -10.70 -4.95 28.05
N CYS A 129 -11.08 -4.15 27.06
CA CYS A 129 -11.28 -2.72 27.22
C CYS A 129 -12.74 -2.36 27.54
N LEU A 130 -12.93 -1.17 28.10
CA LEU A 130 -14.25 -0.63 28.42
C LEU A 130 -14.90 -0.07 27.15
N VAL A 131 -16.10 -0.56 26.85
CA VAL A 131 -16.93 -0.14 25.71
C VAL A 131 -17.30 1.34 25.86
N GLY A 132 -17.08 2.12 24.80
CA GLY A 132 -17.49 3.52 24.69
C GLY A 132 -16.51 4.55 25.23
N GLU A 133 -15.39 4.13 25.82
CA GLU A 133 -14.35 5.03 26.36
C GLU A 133 -13.06 4.93 25.53
N TYR A 134 -12.26 6.00 25.49
CA TYR A 134 -10.95 5.97 24.82
C TYR A 134 -9.92 5.28 25.71
N THR A 135 -9.06 4.44 25.11
CA THR A 135 -8.00 3.74 25.83
C THR A 135 -6.73 4.58 25.85
N GLU A 136 -6.77 5.72 26.56
CA GLU A 136 -5.63 6.62 26.68
C GLU A 136 -4.55 6.04 27.61
N GLN A 137 -3.31 5.98 27.11
CA GLN A 137 -2.22 5.30 27.80
C GLN A 137 -0.95 6.14 27.71
N ASN A 138 -0.75 7.09 28.63
CA ASN A 138 0.37 8.04 28.53
C ASN A 138 1.69 7.50 29.10
N ASN A 139 1.65 6.58 30.08
CA ASN A 139 2.85 6.17 30.85
C ASN A 139 3.49 4.84 30.43
N GLU A 140 2.92 4.10 29.48
CA GLU A 140 3.45 2.80 29.05
C GLU A 140 4.18 2.91 27.71
N HIS A 141 5.34 2.27 27.54
CA HIS A 141 6.11 2.33 26.29
C HIS A 141 5.50 1.42 25.20
N ILE A 142 5.03 0.24 25.61
CA ILE A 142 4.17 -0.64 24.82
C ILE A 142 2.77 -0.45 25.38
N LYS A 143 1.81 -0.10 24.54
CA LYS A 143 0.44 0.13 25.00
C LYS A 143 -0.38 -1.14 24.87
N LYS A 144 -1.36 -1.27 25.76
CA LYS A 144 -2.43 -2.26 25.74
C LYS A 144 -3.26 -2.14 24.49
N VAL A 145 -3.70 -3.29 24.01
CA VAL A 145 -4.48 -3.44 22.78
C VAL A 145 -5.81 -4.07 23.16
N CYS A 146 -6.91 -3.50 22.67
CA CYS A 146 -8.24 -4.05 22.90
C CYS A 146 -8.51 -5.26 22.00
N GLN A 147 -9.12 -6.30 22.56
CA GLN A 147 -9.51 -7.49 21.80
C GLN A 147 -10.56 -7.15 20.72
N PHE A 148 -10.32 -7.55 19.47
CA PHE A 148 -11.36 -7.63 18.43
C PHE A 148 -11.44 -9.07 17.93
N LYS A 149 -12.42 -9.83 18.45
CA LYS A 149 -12.57 -11.24 18.14
C LYS A 149 -13.21 -11.44 16.76
N ARG A 150 -12.73 -12.42 15.99
CA ARG A 150 -13.30 -12.82 14.69
C ARG A 150 -14.77 -13.21 14.81
N SER A 151 -15.16 -13.82 15.93
CA SER A 151 -16.56 -14.15 16.24
C SER A 151 -17.50 -12.93 16.30
N MET A 152 -16.99 -11.71 16.52
CA MET A 152 -17.80 -10.48 16.50
C MET A 152 -18.41 -10.19 15.11
N LEU A 153 -17.80 -10.71 14.03
CA LEU A 153 -18.33 -10.60 12.67
C LEU A 153 -19.49 -11.56 12.37
N ARG A 154 -19.91 -12.37 13.34
CA ARG A 154 -21.06 -13.28 13.28
C ARG A 154 -21.01 -14.19 12.03
N GLN A 155 -22.01 -14.14 11.16
CA GLN A 155 -22.12 -14.99 9.97
C GLN A 155 -20.99 -14.76 8.97
N CYS A 156 -20.39 -13.56 8.96
CA CYS A 156 -19.26 -13.23 8.09
C CYS A 156 -17.90 -13.50 8.74
N SER A 157 -17.88 -14.15 9.90
CA SER A 157 -16.63 -14.55 10.55
C SER A 157 -15.91 -15.66 9.78
N GLY A 158 -16.58 -16.47 8.99
CA GLY A 158 -15.97 -17.65 8.38
C GLY A 158 -15.89 -18.88 9.29
N LEU A 159 -16.45 -18.77 10.51
CA LEU A 159 -16.57 -19.88 11.47
C LEU A 159 -17.79 -20.78 11.19
N PRO A 160 -19.01 -20.25 10.98
CA PRO A 160 -20.16 -21.08 10.63
C PRO A 160 -20.13 -21.52 9.16
N ASP A 161 -19.58 -20.67 8.28
CA ASP A 161 -19.49 -20.91 6.84
C ASP A 161 -18.12 -20.47 6.33
N THR A 162 -17.33 -21.42 5.86
CA THR A 162 -15.97 -21.17 5.37
C THR A 162 -15.92 -20.42 4.04
N SER A 163 -17.04 -20.36 3.31
CA SER A 163 -17.19 -19.67 2.03
C SER A 163 -17.63 -18.22 2.18
N PHE A 164 -17.89 -17.72 3.40
CA PHE A 164 -18.31 -16.34 3.66
C PHE A 164 -19.56 -15.90 2.85
N GLY A 165 -20.50 -16.83 2.64
CA GLY A 165 -21.74 -16.64 1.90
C GLY A 165 -21.60 -16.65 0.39
N TYR A 166 -20.39 -16.85 -0.16
CA TYR A 166 -20.19 -16.90 -1.61
C TYR A 166 -20.84 -18.13 -2.24
N ALA A 167 -20.80 -19.29 -1.58
CA ALA A 167 -21.50 -20.49 -2.05
C ALA A 167 -23.04 -20.33 -2.05
N GLU A 168 -23.57 -19.50 -1.16
CA GLU A 168 -25.02 -19.21 -1.07
C GLU A 168 -25.46 -18.09 -2.04
N GLY A 169 -24.54 -17.47 -2.78
CA GLY A 169 -24.79 -16.27 -3.57
C GLY A 169 -25.07 -15.00 -2.74
N LYS A 170 -24.76 -15.04 -1.44
CA LYS A 170 -24.98 -13.96 -0.46
C LYS A 170 -23.65 -13.56 0.19
N PRO A 171 -22.74 -12.94 -0.58
CA PRO A 171 -21.35 -12.76 -0.17
C PRO A 171 -21.23 -11.77 0.99
N CYS A 172 -20.27 -12.03 1.87
CA CYS A 172 -19.84 -11.12 2.92
C CYS A 172 -18.67 -10.26 2.44
N ILE A 173 -18.83 -8.94 2.55
CA ILE A 173 -17.80 -7.95 2.26
C ILE A 173 -17.35 -7.31 3.57
N ILE A 174 -16.04 -7.28 3.81
CA ILE A 174 -15.46 -6.68 5.01
C ILE A 174 -15.01 -5.26 4.69
N ILE A 175 -15.52 -4.30 5.45
CA ILE A 175 -15.11 -2.91 5.41
C ILE A 175 -14.06 -2.69 6.49
N LYS A 176 -12.91 -2.17 6.05
CA LYS A 176 -11.76 -1.84 6.87
C LYS A 176 -11.49 -0.34 6.75
N MET A 177 -11.35 0.29 7.91
CA MET A 177 -11.12 1.73 8.03
C MET A 177 -9.64 2.02 8.32
N ASN A 178 -9.10 3.14 7.85
CA ASN A 178 -7.74 3.55 8.18
C ASN A 178 -7.55 3.79 9.70
N ARG A 179 -6.36 3.44 10.21
CA ARG A 179 -6.07 3.33 11.66
C ARG A 179 -6.06 4.66 12.42
N ASN A 180 -6.10 5.79 11.74
CA ASN A 180 -5.81 7.11 12.31
C ASN A 180 -7.05 7.93 12.68
N SER A 181 -8.26 7.38 12.55
CA SER A 181 -9.48 8.16 12.77
C SER A 181 -10.28 7.59 13.93
N SER A 182 -10.20 8.32 15.05
CA SER A 182 -10.97 8.12 16.29
C SER A 182 -12.42 8.63 16.19
N LEU A 183 -12.89 8.94 14.98
CA LEU A 183 -13.97 9.90 14.76
C LEU A 183 -15.26 9.28 14.21
N CYS A 184 -15.28 7.96 14.07
CA CYS A 184 -16.37 7.22 13.45
C CYS A 184 -17.10 6.39 14.52
N ARG A 185 -18.34 5.99 14.24
CA ARG A 185 -19.24 5.23 15.13
C ARG A 185 -18.79 3.78 15.41
N LEU A 186 -17.50 3.55 15.39
CA LEU A 186 -16.85 2.37 15.95
C LEU A 186 -16.65 2.60 17.44
N ASP A 187 -16.53 1.51 18.19
CA ASP A 187 -16.30 1.60 19.62
C ASP A 187 -15.00 2.38 19.89
N LYS A 188 -15.11 3.40 20.75
CA LYS A 188 -14.01 4.31 21.09
C LYS A 188 -12.84 3.58 21.75
N MET A 189 -13.09 2.39 22.31
CA MET A 189 -12.07 1.60 22.99
C MET A 189 -10.88 1.23 22.09
N PHE A 190 -11.09 1.09 20.79
CA PHE A 190 -10.01 0.80 19.85
C PHE A 190 -9.09 2.00 19.54
N PHE A 191 -9.42 3.18 20.07
CA PHE A 191 -8.71 4.43 19.81
C PHE A 191 -8.20 5.05 21.12
N PRO A 192 -7.14 5.88 21.07
CA PRO A 192 -6.34 6.24 19.89
C PRO A 192 -5.29 5.18 19.50
N TYR A 193 -4.87 5.20 18.23
CA TYR A 193 -3.79 4.34 17.74
C TYR A 193 -2.43 5.04 17.90
N TYR A 194 -1.54 4.46 18.71
CA TYR A 194 -0.24 5.04 19.04
C TYR A 194 0.92 4.61 18.09
N GLY A 195 0.61 4.04 16.92
CA GLY A 195 1.62 3.63 15.95
C GLY A 195 2.13 2.20 16.14
N LYS A 196 2.75 1.63 15.09
CA LYS A 196 3.07 0.19 15.03
C LYS A 196 4.09 -0.26 16.08
N LYS A 197 4.97 0.64 16.53
CA LYS A 197 6.01 0.35 17.53
C LYS A 197 5.44 0.29 18.94
N ALA A 198 4.58 1.25 19.29
CA ALA A 198 3.88 1.25 20.58
C ALA A 198 2.75 0.21 20.63
N HIS A 199 2.13 -0.11 19.50
CA HIS A 199 1.03 -1.06 19.33
C HIS A 199 1.39 -2.20 18.33
N PRO A 200 2.26 -3.16 18.70
CA PRO A 200 2.69 -4.22 17.78
C PRO A 200 1.54 -5.17 17.39
N ASP A 201 0.68 -5.52 18.35
CA ASP A 201 -0.40 -6.49 18.19
C ASP A 201 -1.77 -5.85 17.87
N TYR A 202 -1.79 -4.52 17.65
CA TYR A 202 -3.03 -3.82 17.35
C TYR A 202 -3.63 -4.22 16.02
N VAL A 203 -4.86 -4.69 16.11
CA VAL A 203 -5.75 -4.93 14.99
C VAL A 203 -6.84 -3.86 15.01
N GLN A 204 -7.16 -3.34 13.83
CA GLN A 204 -8.21 -2.34 13.69
C GLN A 204 -9.58 -3.03 13.70
N PRO A 205 -10.62 -2.41 14.28
CA PRO A 205 -11.97 -2.95 14.20
C PRO A 205 -12.43 -3.08 12.75
N LEU A 206 -13.16 -4.16 12.49
CA LEU A 206 -13.71 -4.50 11.17
C LEU A 206 -15.23 -4.45 11.21
N VAL A 207 -15.85 -4.12 10.08
CA VAL A 207 -17.30 -4.23 9.89
C VAL A 207 -17.54 -5.18 8.74
N ALA A 208 -18.45 -6.13 8.90
CA ALA A 208 -18.85 -7.01 7.81
C ALA A 208 -20.26 -6.65 7.32
N VAL A 209 -20.43 -6.65 6.00
CA VAL A 209 -21.70 -6.43 5.32
C VAL A 209 -22.04 -7.71 4.56
N LYS A 210 -23.12 -8.40 4.95
CA LYS A 210 -23.65 -9.54 4.20
C LYS A 210 -24.66 -9.01 3.18
N LEU A 211 -24.41 -9.25 1.90
CA LEU A 211 -25.36 -8.90 0.85
C LEU A 211 -26.45 -9.97 0.78
N LEU A 212 -27.69 -9.58 1.01
CA LEU A 212 -28.84 -10.47 1.01
C LEU A 212 -29.53 -10.46 -0.36
N LEU A 213 -28.84 -10.97 -1.38
CA LEU A 213 -29.35 -11.03 -2.74
C LEU A 213 -30.46 -12.09 -2.88
N THR A 214 -31.43 -11.80 -3.74
CA THR A 214 -32.52 -12.69 -4.12
C THR A 214 -32.34 -13.19 -5.56
N ARG A 215 -33.11 -14.20 -5.99
CA ARG A 215 -32.97 -14.78 -7.35
C ARG A 215 -33.16 -13.74 -8.46
N ASP A 216 -33.99 -12.74 -8.23
CA ASP A 216 -34.23 -11.67 -9.20
C ASP A 216 -33.00 -10.75 -9.37
N ASP A 217 -32.07 -10.75 -8.40
CA ASP A 217 -30.83 -9.97 -8.45
C ASP A 217 -29.70 -10.70 -9.21
N TYR A 218 -29.87 -11.99 -9.54
CA TYR A 218 -28.84 -12.76 -10.22
C TYR A 218 -28.65 -12.27 -11.65
N ASN A 219 -27.40 -12.30 -12.13
CA ASN A 219 -26.97 -11.78 -13.43
C ASN A 219 -27.17 -10.26 -13.63
N ILE A 220 -27.58 -9.53 -12.59
CA ILE A 220 -27.67 -8.07 -12.56
C ILE A 220 -26.46 -7.50 -11.81
N GLU A 221 -25.88 -6.42 -12.33
CA GLU A 221 -24.81 -5.70 -11.64
C GLU A 221 -25.40 -4.76 -10.59
N GLN A 222 -25.11 -5.02 -9.32
CA GLN A 222 -25.54 -4.20 -8.19
C GLN A 222 -24.39 -3.29 -7.73
N THR A 223 -24.64 -1.98 -7.68
CA THR A 223 -23.68 -1.01 -7.15
C THR A 223 -24.00 -0.71 -5.69
N VAL A 224 -23.04 -1.00 -4.80
CA VAL A 224 -23.16 -0.78 -3.36
C VAL A 224 -22.22 0.34 -2.95
N GLU A 225 -22.74 1.33 -2.22
CA GLU A 225 -21.96 2.40 -1.62
C GLU A 225 -22.05 2.32 -0.11
N CYS A 226 -20.90 2.21 0.55
CA CYS A 226 -20.80 2.25 2.00
C CYS A 226 -20.19 3.58 2.43
N LYS A 227 -20.91 4.31 3.28
CA LYS A 227 -20.48 5.60 3.83
C LYS A 227 -20.32 5.51 5.33
N VAL A 228 -19.35 6.24 5.84
CA VAL A 228 -19.21 6.48 7.28
C VAL A 228 -19.84 7.83 7.62
N GLU A 229 -20.64 7.80 8.68
CA GLU A 229 -21.26 8.98 9.28
C GLU A 229 -20.57 9.31 10.60
N GLY A 230 -20.26 10.59 10.80
CA GLY A 230 -19.61 11.11 12.00
C GLY A 230 -19.64 12.63 12.03
N SER A 231 -19.39 13.21 13.21
CA SER A 231 -19.53 14.66 13.45
C SER A 231 -18.53 15.54 12.67
N ASP A 232 -17.42 14.98 12.19
CA ASP A 232 -16.39 15.71 11.41
C ASP A 232 -15.78 14.81 10.31
N VAL A 233 -16.59 13.94 9.70
CA VAL A 233 -16.16 13.08 8.58
C VAL A 233 -16.53 13.74 7.26
N ARG A 234 -15.52 14.10 6.45
CA ARG A 234 -15.77 14.54 5.06
C ARG A 234 -15.87 13.30 4.17
N ASN A 235 -17.05 13.08 3.61
CA ASN A 235 -17.37 11.93 2.75
C ASN A 235 -17.91 12.31 1.37
N ASN A 236 -17.81 13.59 1.00
CA ASN A 236 -18.37 14.16 -0.22
C ASN A 236 -17.31 14.76 -1.16
N ASP A 237 -16.07 14.25 -1.12
CA ASP A 237 -15.02 14.66 -2.04
C ASP A 237 -15.08 13.83 -3.33
N ASP A 238 -15.27 14.48 -4.47
CA ASP A 238 -15.33 13.81 -5.78
C ASP A 238 -13.97 13.38 -6.32
N ARG A 239 -12.89 13.98 -5.82
CA ARG A 239 -11.51 13.60 -6.20
C ARG A 239 -11.07 12.35 -5.45
N ASP A 240 -11.43 12.23 -4.17
CA ASP A 240 -11.10 11.07 -3.34
C ASP A 240 -12.36 10.25 -3.00
N LYS A 241 -12.66 9.28 -3.88
CA LYS A 241 -13.79 8.35 -3.73
C LYS A 241 -13.65 7.35 -2.58
N PHE A 242 -12.50 7.33 -1.89
CA PHE A 242 -12.26 6.44 -0.75
C PHE A 242 -12.28 7.19 0.59
N GLN A 243 -12.39 8.51 0.57
CA GLN A 243 -12.45 9.34 1.76
C GLN A 243 -13.84 9.27 2.40
N GLY A 244 -13.96 8.59 3.54
CA GLY A 244 -15.23 8.44 4.27
C GLY A 244 -16.32 7.64 3.53
N ARG A 245 -16.07 7.15 2.32
CA ARG A 245 -16.97 6.31 1.53
C ARG A 245 -16.19 5.30 0.71
N VAL A 246 -16.85 4.22 0.29
CA VAL A 246 -16.32 3.25 -0.66
C VAL A 246 -17.46 2.70 -1.50
N THR A 247 -17.27 2.68 -2.81
CA THR A 247 -18.24 2.15 -3.77
C THR A 247 -17.66 0.93 -4.47
N PHE A 248 -18.44 -0.13 -4.58
CA PHE A 248 -18.07 -1.34 -5.29
C PHE A 248 -19.27 -1.93 -6.00
N ARG A 249 -19.01 -2.74 -7.01
CA ARG A 249 -20.03 -3.42 -7.80
C ARG A 249 -19.98 -4.91 -7.54
N VAL A 250 -21.13 -5.55 -7.49
CA VAL A 250 -21.26 -7.00 -7.29
C VAL A 250 -22.17 -7.56 -8.35
N LYS A 251 -21.74 -8.64 -8.99
CA LYS A 251 -22.56 -9.42 -9.92
C LYS A 251 -22.42 -10.89 -9.57
N VAL A 252 -23.53 -11.51 -9.22
CA VAL A 252 -23.59 -12.95 -8.91
C VAL A 252 -24.28 -13.66 -10.07
N SER A 253 -23.62 -14.68 -10.63
CA SER A 253 -24.23 -15.61 -11.57
C SER A 253 -24.50 -16.96 -10.91
N GLU A 254 -25.39 -17.73 -11.51
CA GLU A 254 -25.71 -19.12 -11.15
C GLU A 254 -25.09 -20.08 -12.19
#